data_AF-A0A1T4S566-F1
#
_entry.id   AF-A0A1T4S566-F1
#
_cell.length_a   1.000
_cell.length_b   1.000
_cell.length_c   1.000
_cell.angle_alpha   90.00
_cell.angle_beta   90.00
_cell.angle_gamma   90.00
#
_symmetry.space_group_name_H-M   'P 1'
#
loop_
_entity.id
_entity.type
_entity.pdbx_description
1 polymer ?
#
loop_
_entity_poly.entity_id
_entity_poly.type
_entity_poly.pdbx_seq_one_letter_code
_entity_poly.pdbx_strand_id
1 'polypeptide(L)' 'MSIQEIAVSNSQKKKLQQAISNEAVLMTDDNGDLVVQVAAYEDFKANLRKEPKAPIEVIVGEEALDLDAEFWVFS' A
#
# COMPACT_ATOMS: atom_id res chain seq x y z
N MET A 1 3.06 2.35 17.44
CA MET A 1 1.98 2.00 16.49
C MET A 1 1.45 3.29 15.88
N SER A 2 2.13 3.75 14.82
CA SER A 2 1.69 4.85 13.97
C SER A 2 0.94 4.30 12.76
N ILE A 3 -0.30 4.76 12.55
CA ILE A 3 -1.17 4.29 11.46
C ILE A 3 -1.62 5.53 10.71
N GLN A 4 -1.48 5.49 9.38
CA GLN A 4 -2.06 6.48 8.49
C GLN A 4 -3.30 5.88 7.82
N GLU A 5 -4.45 6.52 7.98
CA GLU A 5 -5.68 6.17 7.24
C GLU A 5 -5.75 6.98 5.95
N ILE A 6 -6.02 6.30 4.84
CA ILE A 6 -6.07 6.88 3.50
C ILE A 6 -7.39 6.45 2.85
N ALA A 7 -8.27 7.43 2.67
CA ALA A 7 -9.54 7.20 1.98
C ALA A 7 -9.29 6.94 0.49
N VAL A 8 -9.77 5.81 -0.01
CA VAL A 8 -9.61 5.41 -1.42
C VAL A 8 -10.92 4.97 -2.04
N SER A 9 -11.05 5.15 -3.35
CA SER A 9 -12.19 4.56 -4.07
C SER A 9 -12.07 3.04 -4.15
N ASN A 10 -13.21 2.36 -4.31
CA ASN A 10 -13.26 0.92 -4.61
C ASN A 10 -12.40 0.53 -5.83
N SER A 11 -12.24 1.44 -6.79
CA SER A 11 -11.39 1.23 -7.96
C SER A 11 -9.90 1.23 -7.60
N GLN A 12 -9.48 2.09 -6.68
CA GLN A 12 -8.11 2.14 -6.16
C GLN A 12 -7.81 0.93 -5.28
N LYS A 13 -8.75 0.50 -4.41
CA LYS A 13 -8.60 -0.76 -3.63
C LYS A 13 -8.31 -1.95 -4.54
N LYS A 14 -9.10 -2.13 -5.60
CA LYS A 14 -8.88 -3.20 -6.59
C LYS A 14 -7.51 -3.10 -7.28
N LYS A 15 -7.08 -1.90 -7.63
CA LYS A 15 -5.75 -1.69 -8.24
C LYS A 15 -4.62 -2.02 -7.26
N LEU A 16 -4.76 -1.67 -5.98
CA LEU A 16 -3.77 -1.98 -4.94
C LEU A 16 -3.61 -3.48 -4.78
N GLN A 17 -4.73 -4.22 -4.67
CA GLN A 17 -4.72 -5.69 -4.61
C GLN A 17 -4.11 -6.35 -5.86
N GLN A 18 -4.30 -5.75 -7.04
CA GLN A 18 -3.69 -6.26 -8.27
C GLN A 18 -2.19 -5.96 -8.35
N ALA A 19 -1.76 -4.82 -7.82
CA ALA A 19 -0.38 -4.38 -7.90
C ALA A 19 0.52 -5.03 -6.84
N ILE A 20 -0.05 -5.42 -5.69
CA ILE A 20 0.67 -6.12 -4.62
C ILE A 20 -0.02 -7.46 -4.35
N SER A 21 0.60 -8.53 -4.87
CA SER A 21 0.18 -9.90 -4.63
C SER A 21 0.82 -10.54 -3.38
N ASN A 22 1.76 -9.83 -2.73
CA ASN A 22 2.45 -10.33 -1.55
C ASN A 22 1.63 -10.04 -0.29
N GLU A 23 1.06 -11.08 0.32
CA GLU A 23 0.26 -10.98 1.56
C GLU A 23 1.07 -10.50 2.77
N ALA A 24 2.40 -10.64 2.74
CA ALA A 24 3.27 -10.07 3.78
C ALA A 24 3.39 -8.53 3.68
N VAL A 25 2.98 -7.95 2.55
CA VAL A 25 3.05 -6.50 2.27
C VAL A 25 1.66 -5.88 2.33
N LEU A 26 0.67 -6.51 1.70
CA LEU A 26 -0.71 -6.06 1.63
C LEU A 26 -1.62 -7.13 2.23
N MET A 27 -2.23 -6.81 3.36
CA MET A 27 -3.25 -7.65 4.01
C MET A 27 -4.63 -7.04 3.78
N THR A 28 -5.65 -7.88 3.74
CA THR A 28 -7.05 -7.42 3.75
C THR A 28 -7.63 -7.74 5.12
N ASP A 29 -8.13 -6.74 5.81
CA ASP A 29 -8.83 -6.90 7.08
C ASP A 29 -10.27 -7.40 6.85
N ASP A 30 -10.92 -7.90 7.90
CA ASP A 30 -12.28 -8.46 7.85
C ASP A 30 -13.33 -7.44 7.36
N ASN A 31 -13.05 -6.15 7.55
CA ASN A 31 -13.90 -5.04 7.08
C ASN A 31 -13.71 -4.71 5.58
N GLY A 32 -12.78 -5.38 4.89
CA GLY A 32 -12.46 -5.12 3.49
C GLY A 32 -11.51 -3.93 3.29
N ASP A 33 -10.85 -3.48 4.36
CA ASP A 33 -9.80 -2.49 4.32
C ASP A 33 -8.46 -3.13 3.98
N LEU A 34 -7.62 -2.39 3.27
CA LEU A 34 -6.29 -2.88 2.89
C LEU A 34 -5.26 -2.30 3.85
N VAL A 35 -4.51 -3.17 4.51
CA VAL A 35 -3.47 -2.82 5.46
C VAL A 35 -2.12 -3.10 4.83
N VAL A 36 -1.29 -2.08 4.72
CA VAL A 36 0.09 -2.18 4.25
C VAL A 36 1.04 -1.92 5.39
N GLN A 37 2.00 -2.82 5.61
CA GLN A 37 3.11 -2.56 6.51
C GLN A 37 4.20 -1.80 5.74
N VAL A 38 4.55 -0.59 6.19
CA VAL A 38 5.41 0.33 5.41
C VAL A 38 6.80 -0.27 5.20
N ALA A 39 7.43 -0.82 6.25
CA ALA A 39 8.73 -1.48 6.14
C ALA A 39 8.71 -2.65 5.12
N ALA A 40 7.67 -3.48 5.13
CA ALA A 40 7.53 -4.58 4.19
C ALA A 40 7.33 -4.08 2.75
N TYR A 41 6.62 -2.96 2.59
CA TYR A 41 6.45 -2.31 1.29
C TYR A 41 7.75 -1.71 0.76
N GLU A 42 8.58 -1.09 1.61
CA GLU A 42 9.90 -0.58 1.23
C GLU A 42 10.81 -1.72 0.75
N ASP A 43 10.83 -2.84 1.47
CA ASP A 43 11.58 -4.04 1.08
C ASP A 43 11.06 -4.61 -0.26
N PHE A 44 9.73 -4.68 -0.42
CA PHE A 44 9.10 -5.11 -1.67
C PHE A 44 9.50 -4.20 -2.84
N LYS A 45 9.48 -2.88 -2.63
CA LYS A 45 9.86 -1.86 -3.61
C LYS A 45 11.34 -1.95 -3.98
N ALA A 46 12.24 -2.18 -3.02
CA ALA A 46 13.67 -2.37 -3.28
C ALA A 46 13.95 -3.60 -4.16
N ASN A 47 13.09 -4.63 -4.08
CA ASN A 47 13.21 -5.86 -4.87
C ASN A 47 12.55 -5.79 -6.26
N LEU A 48 11.77 -4.75 -6.56
CA LEU A 48 11.20 -4.50 -7.89
C LEU A 48 12.30 -4.04 -8.86
N ARG A 49 13.08 -5.00 -9.39
CA ARG A 49 14.22 -4.73 -10.29
C ARG A 49 13.88 -4.08 -11.64
N LYS A 50 12.61 -3.85 -11.99
CA LYS A 50 12.21 -3.48 -13.38
C LYS A 50 11.01 -2.55 -13.55
N GLU A 51 10.26 -2.18 -12.52
CA GLU A 51 9.15 -1.24 -12.71
C GLU A 51 9.56 0.17 -12.29
N PRO A 52 9.50 1.17 -13.20
CA PRO A 52 9.93 2.54 -12.91
C PRO A 52 8.95 3.31 -12.02
N LYS A 53 7.89 2.68 -11.51
CA LYS A 53 6.88 3.36 -10.71
C LYS A 53 6.45 2.50 -9.54
N ALA A 54 6.63 3.03 -8.34
CA ALA A 54 6.21 2.38 -7.12
C ALA A 54 4.66 2.24 -7.14
N PRO A 55 4.13 1.01 -7.01
CA PRO A 55 2.76 0.71 -7.40
C PRO A 55 1.71 1.45 -6.56
N ILE A 56 1.94 1.64 -5.26
CA ILE A 56 0.99 2.33 -4.38
C ILE A 56 0.97 3.83 -4.73
N GLU A 57 2.14 4.46 -4.85
CA GLU A 57 2.33 5.87 -5.19
C GLU A 57 1.64 6.25 -6.50
N VAL A 58 1.62 5.36 -7.48
CA VAL A 58 0.89 5.57 -8.76
C VAL A 58 -0.62 5.56 -8.58
N ILE A 59 -1.14 4.78 -7.62
CA ILE A 59 -2.58 4.56 -7.44
C ILE A 59 -3.19 5.65 -6.54
N VAL A 60 -2.49 6.02 -5.47
CA VAL A 60 -3.01 6.97 -4.47
C VAL A 60 -2.34 8.34 -4.53
N GLY A 61 -1.22 8.47 -5.22
CA GLY A 61 -0.40 9.68 -5.26
C GLY A 61 0.73 9.62 -4.22
N GLU A 62 1.94 9.98 -4.62
CA GLU A 62 3.13 9.96 -3.76
C GLU A 62 2.98 10.90 -2.54
N GLU A 63 2.36 12.06 -2.72
CA GLU A 63 2.12 13.05 -1.65
C GLU A 63 1.11 12.57 -0.59
N ALA A 64 0.38 11.49 -0.86
CA ALA A 64 -0.62 10.94 0.06
C ALA A 64 -0.05 9.91 1.04
N LEU A 65 1.23 9.53 0.93
CA LEU A 65 1.86 8.48 1.74
C LEU A 65 2.83 9.06 2.76
N ASP A 66 2.60 8.76 4.03
CA ASP A 66 3.52 9.05 5.12
C ASP A 66 4.44 7.85 5.33
N LEU A 67 5.69 7.95 4.87
CA LEU A 67 6.70 6.89 5.01
C LEU A 67 7.20 6.72 6.46
N ASP A 68 6.91 7.66 7.36
CA ASP A 68 7.23 7.56 8.78
C ASP A 68 6.16 6.76 9.56
N ALA A 69 5.02 6.45 8.93
CA ALA A 69 4.00 5.59 9.50
C ALA A 69 4.47 4.12 9.54
N GLU A 70 3.99 3.34 10.51
CA GLU A 70 4.26 1.90 10.53
C GLU A 70 3.32 1.14 9.58
N PHE A 71 2.08 1.64 9.43
CA PHE A 71 1.06 1.06 8.58
C PHE A 71 0.29 2.12 7.79
N TRP A 72 -0.09 1.76 6.56
CA TRP A 72 -1.11 2.46 5.79
C TRP A 72 -2.38 1.62 5.75
N VAL A 73 -3.50 2.24 6.08
CA VAL A 73 -4.82 1.60 6.03
C VAL A 73 -5.64 2.30 4.97
N PHE A 74 -6.03 1.56 3.94
CA PHE A 74 -6.84 2.06 2.84
C PHE A 74 -8.30 1.66 3.05
N SER A 75 -9.16 2.66 3.26
CA SER A 75 -10.61 2.52 3.54
C SER A 75 -11.49 3.03 2.39
#